data_AF-A0A8H5DGL5-F1
#
_entry.id   AF-A0A8H5DGL5-F1
#
_cell.length_a   1.000
_cell.length_b   1.000
_cell.length_c   1.000
_cell.angle_alpha   90.00
_cell.angle_beta   90.00
_cell.angle_gamma   90.00
#
_symmetry.space_group_name_H-M   'P 1'
#
loop_
_entity.id
_entity.type
_entity.pdbx_description
1 polymer ?
#
loop_
_entity_poly.entity_id
_entity_poly.type
_entity_poly.pdbx_seq_one_letter_code
_entity_poly.pdbx_strand_id
1 'polypeptide(L)'
;MPNVLRSRRPTSGPKAGEYAEASPQHTFMSLPTEIHVAISRLLIYPDALSLKHTNAHFYSLVDTGINLKVEWLVERRSLHLEYCSCGGGESTSNVNPAQVLDALSMGPKHAPIAPL
;
A
#
# COMPACT_ATOMS: atom_id res chain seq x y z
N MET A 1 -35.11 -47.68 -15.55
CA MET A 1 -34.97 -46.71 -14.44
C MET A 1 -34.82 -47.48 -13.15
N PRO A 2 -33.76 -47.21 -12.38
CA PRO A 2 -34.03 -46.86 -10.98
C PRO A 2 -33.28 -45.59 -10.55
N ASN A 3 -34.09 -44.71 -9.96
CA ASN A 3 -33.75 -43.50 -9.24
C ASN A 3 -33.12 -43.89 -7.89
N VAL A 4 -31.83 -43.63 -7.68
CA VAL A 4 -31.21 -43.76 -6.37
C VAL A 4 -31.25 -42.41 -5.65
N LEU A 5 -32.23 -42.34 -4.75
CA LEU A 5 -32.50 -41.21 -3.88
C LEU A 5 -31.27 -40.86 -3.03
N ARG A 6 -31.05 -39.54 -2.91
CA ARG A 6 -30.10 -38.86 -2.04
C ARG A 6 -29.98 -39.53 -0.67
N SER A 7 -28.77 -39.95 -0.32
CA SER A 7 -28.35 -40.05 1.08
C SER A 7 -27.65 -38.75 1.47
N ARG A 8 -28.43 -37.71 1.80
CA ARG A 8 -27.92 -36.56 2.55
C ARG A 8 -28.03 -36.93 4.02
N ARG A 9 -26.91 -37.16 4.70
CA ARG A 9 -26.89 -37.21 6.17
C ARG A 9 -27.27 -35.84 6.73
N PRO A 10 -28.28 -35.74 7.61
CA PRO A 10 -28.48 -34.57 8.44
C PRO A 10 -27.58 -34.74 9.67
N THR A 11 -26.41 -34.10 9.68
CA THR A 11 -25.68 -33.95 10.95
C THR A 11 -26.13 -32.65 11.58
N SER A 12 -27.02 -32.79 12.56
CA SER A 12 -27.20 -31.90 13.69
C SER A 12 -26.02 -30.94 13.89
N GLY A 13 -26.29 -29.63 13.80
CA GLY A 13 -25.27 -28.60 13.95
C GLY A 13 -24.75 -28.45 15.39
N PRO A 14 -23.71 -27.65 15.59
CA PRO A 14 -23.46 -27.02 16.87
C PRO A 14 -24.27 -25.73 16.95
N LYS A 15 -25.36 -25.76 17.73
CA LYS A 15 -25.89 -24.58 18.42
C LYS A 15 -25.12 -24.46 19.73
N ALA A 16 -23.88 -24.00 19.66
CA ALA A 16 -23.19 -23.45 20.82
C ALA A 16 -23.16 -21.95 20.60
N GLY A 17 -23.86 -21.21 21.46
CA GLY A 17 -23.76 -19.77 21.53
C GLY A 17 -22.32 -19.40 21.84
N GLU A 18 -21.56 -19.15 20.79
CA GLU A 18 -20.32 -18.42 20.88
C GLU A 18 -20.74 -16.97 21.05
N TYR A 19 -20.96 -16.57 22.30
CA TYR A 19 -20.85 -15.17 22.68
C TYR A 19 -19.36 -14.84 22.51
N ALA A 20 -18.95 -14.67 21.25
CA ALA A 20 -17.77 -13.90 20.94
C ALA A 20 -18.09 -12.51 21.48
N GLU A 21 -17.73 -12.29 22.74
CA GLU A 21 -17.63 -10.97 23.34
C GLU A 21 -16.78 -10.17 22.36
N ALA A 22 -17.46 -9.40 21.52
CA ALA A 22 -16.83 -8.57 20.53
C ALA A 22 -16.09 -7.51 21.31
N SER A 23 -14.83 -7.80 21.65
CA SER A 23 -13.91 -6.79 22.16
C SER A 23 -14.06 -5.59 21.23
N PRO A 24 -14.38 -4.40 21.73
CA PRO A 24 -14.62 -3.25 20.88
C PRO A 24 -13.41 -3.12 19.96
N GLN A 25 -13.61 -3.34 18.66
CA GLN A 25 -12.53 -3.25 17.71
C GLN A 25 -12.15 -1.77 17.66
N HIS A 26 -11.07 -1.42 18.37
CA HIS A 26 -10.50 -0.09 18.34
C HIS A 26 -10.01 0.16 16.92
N THR A 27 -10.88 0.77 16.12
CA THR A 27 -10.53 1.21 14.78
C THR A 27 -9.67 2.44 14.88
N PHE A 28 -8.84 2.67 13.87
CA PHE A 28 -8.02 3.87 13.79
C PHE A 28 -8.85 5.16 13.88
N MET A 29 -10.12 5.13 13.48
CA MET A 29 -11.08 6.24 13.57
C MET A 29 -11.55 6.56 15.00
N SER A 30 -11.37 5.64 15.95
CA SER A 30 -11.72 5.87 17.36
C SER A 30 -10.70 6.75 18.09
N LEU A 31 -9.54 6.99 17.48
CA LEU A 31 -8.50 7.86 18.03
C LEU A 31 -8.86 9.34 17.84
N PRO A 32 -8.48 10.22 18.79
CA PRO A 32 -8.59 11.67 18.62
C PRO A 32 -7.80 12.20 17.43
N THR A 33 -8.28 13.29 16.84
CA THR A 33 -7.67 13.91 15.65
C THR A 33 -6.24 14.40 15.89
N GLU A 34 -5.89 14.77 17.11
CA GLU A 34 -4.53 15.18 17.48
C GLU A 34 -3.54 14.03 17.25
N ILE A 35 -3.95 12.79 17.55
CA ILE A 35 -3.12 11.61 17.35
C ILE A 35 -2.97 11.31 15.86
N HIS A 36 -4.03 11.50 15.07
CA HIS A 36 -3.94 11.35 13.62
C HIS A 36 -2.96 12.35 12.99
N VAL A 37 -2.97 13.61 13.44
CA VAL A 37 -2.01 14.63 13.00
C VAL A 37 -0.59 14.29 13.44
N ALA A 38 -0.41 13.77 14.66
CA ALA A 38 0.90 13.37 15.14
C ALA A 38 1.49 12.23 14.28
N ILE A 39 0.68 11.22 13.97
CA ILE A 39 1.09 10.09 13.12
C ILE A 39 1.43 10.57 11.72
N SER A 40 0.61 11.44 11.12
CA SER A 40 0.83 11.89 9.74
C SER A 40 2.15 12.64 9.55
N ARG A 41 2.64 13.32 10.59
CA ARG A 41 3.94 14.02 10.59
C ARG A 41 5.15 13.09 10.68
N LEU A 42 4.97 11.87 11.17
CA LEU A 42 6.04 10.88 11.35
C LEU A 42 6.21 9.98 10.11
N LEU A 43 5.27 10.02 9.17
CA LEU A 43 5.28 9.16 8.00
C LEU A 43 6.17 9.71 6.90
N ILE A 44 6.92 8.81 6.26
CA ILE A 44 7.61 9.09 5.00
C ILE A 44 6.61 9.34 3.87
N TYR A 45 7.02 10.07 2.84
CA TYR A 45 6.16 10.45 1.71
C TYR A 45 5.24 9.34 1.16
N PRO A 46 5.72 8.13 0.80
CA PRO A 46 4.84 7.10 0.24
C PRO A 46 3.74 6.64 1.22
N ASP A 47 4.03 6.61 2.51
CA ASP A 47 3.10 6.17 3.54
C ASP A 47 2.11 7.28 3.90
N ALA A 48 2.58 8.53 4.01
CA ALA A 48 1.74 9.70 4.22
C ALA A 48 0.74 9.88 3.06
N LEU A 49 1.20 9.69 1.82
CA LEU A 49 0.35 9.70 0.62
C LEU A 49 -0.70 8.58 0.66
N SER A 50 -0.28 7.37 1.03
CA SER A 50 -1.21 6.25 1.18
C SER A 50 -2.28 6.56 2.22
N LEU A 51 -1.89 7.06 3.40
CA LEU A 51 -2.80 7.45 4.48
C LEU A 51 -3.83 8.47 4.01
N LYS A 52 -3.39 9.51 3.29
CA LYS A 52 -4.25 10.55 2.72
C LYS A 52 -5.35 9.99 1.81
N HIS A 53 -5.06 8.92 1.08
CA HIS A 53 -5.99 8.28 0.15
C HIS A 53 -6.83 7.15 0.76
N THR A 54 -6.60 6.78 2.02
CA THR A 54 -7.41 5.72 2.68
C THR A 54 -8.81 6.18 3.07
N ASN A 55 -8.97 7.44 3.51
CA ASN A 55 -10.23 7.95 4.05
C ASN A 55 -10.35 9.46 3.76
N ALA A 56 -11.56 9.93 3.48
CA ALA A 56 -11.87 11.34 3.30
C ALA A 56 -11.46 12.22 4.49
N HIS A 57 -11.50 11.68 5.73
CA HIS A 57 -11.02 12.39 6.92
C HIS A 57 -9.55 12.81 6.79
N PHE A 58 -8.68 11.87 6.37
CA PHE A 58 -7.26 12.12 6.20
C PHE A 58 -6.92 12.97 4.99
N TYR A 59 -7.80 12.99 3.97
CA TYR A 59 -7.57 13.78 2.77
C TYR A 59 -7.38 15.27 3.08
N SER A 60 -8.17 15.79 4.03
CA SER A 60 -8.11 17.19 4.48
C SER A 60 -7.08 17.45 5.59
N LEU A 61 -6.71 16.41 6.34
CA LEU A 61 -5.89 16.51 7.54
C LEU A 61 -4.40 16.27 7.28
N VAL A 62 -4.07 15.42 6.31
CA VAL A 62 -2.70 15.03 5.98
C VAL A 62 -2.14 15.94 4.88
N ASP A 63 -1.13 16.73 5.25
CA ASP A 63 -0.40 17.56 4.31
C ASP A 63 0.76 16.78 3.67
N THR A 64 0.52 16.28 2.45
CA THR A 64 1.54 15.66 1.59
C THR A 64 2.11 16.70 0.63
N GLY A 65 2.64 17.79 1.17
CA GLY A 65 3.20 18.89 0.38
C GLY A 65 4.40 18.46 -0.47
N ILE A 66 4.79 19.36 -1.39
CA ILE A 66 5.94 19.15 -2.29
C ILE A 66 7.22 18.89 -1.50
N ASN A 67 7.37 19.50 -0.32
CA ASN A 67 8.56 19.35 0.53
C ASN A 67 8.83 17.89 0.91
N LEU A 68 7.84 17.17 1.41
CA LEU A 68 7.98 15.76 1.82
C LEU A 68 8.35 14.86 0.62
N LYS A 69 7.79 15.17 -0.56
CA LYS A 69 8.12 14.47 -1.81
C LYS A 69 9.55 14.73 -2.27
N VAL A 70 9.99 15.98 -2.19
CA VAL A 70 11.35 16.39 -2.57
C VAL A 70 12.37 15.77 -1.63
N GLU A 71 12.14 15.84 -0.32
CA GLU A 71 12.99 15.20 0.69
C GLU A 71 13.16 13.70 0.41
N TRP A 72 12.04 12.99 0.17
CA TRP A 72 12.07 11.58 -0.21
C TRP A 72 12.82 11.29 -1.52
N LEU A 73 12.65 12.13 -2.55
CA LEU A 73 13.38 12.00 -3.83
C LEU A 73 14.87 12.26 -3.66
N VAL A 74 15.27 13.24 -2.84
CA VAL A 74 16.66 13.55 -2.53
C VAL A 74 17.31 12.37 -1.82
N GLU A 75 16.68 11.82 -0.79
CA GLU A 75 17.19 10.67 -0.06
C GLU A 75 17.36 9.44 -0.96
N ARG A 76 16.37 9.13 -1.82
CA ARG A 76 16.48 8.04 -2.79
C ARG A 76 17.56 8.24 -3.83
N ARG A 77 17.79 9.48 -4.26
CA ARG A 77 18.87 9.79 -5.20
C ARG A 77 20.24 9.67 -4.53
N SER A 78 20.35 10.08 -3.27
CA SER A 78 21.56 9.90 -2.46
C SER A 78 21.90 8.41 -2.31
N LEU A 79 20.92 7.58 -1.95
CA LEU A 79 21.11 6.13 -1.81
C LEU A 79 21.52 5.45 -3.13
N HIS A 80 20.98 5.88 -4.28
CA HIS A 80 21.42 5.38 -5.58
C HIS A 80 22.86 5.80 -5.91
N LEU A 81 23.29 6.98 -5.46
CA LEU A 81 24.66 7.44 -5.63
C LEU A 81 25.63 6.61 -4.77
N GLU A 82 25.26 6.32 -3.52
CA GLU A 82 26.07 5.50 -2.61
C GLU A 82 26.18 4.05 -3.07
N TYR A 83 25.09 3.45 -3.56
CA TYR A 83 25.12 2.10 -4.12
C TYR A 83 25.98 2.01 -5.39
N CYS A 84 26.02 3.06 -6.22
CA CYS A 84 26.91 3.15 -7.38
C CYS A 84 28.37 3.49 -7.02
N SER A 85 28.65 3.97 -5.81
CA SER A 85 30.01 4.33 -5.40
C SER A 85 30.84 3.13 -4.94
N CYS A 86 30.26 1.93 -4.85
CA CYS A 86 31.02 0.68 -4.79
C CYS A 86 31.54 0.32 -6.20
N GLY A 87 32.47 1.15 -6.68
CA GLY A 87 33.30 0.86 -7.84
C GLY A 87 34.50 0.02 -7.43
N GLY A 88 34.67 -1.10 -8.14
CA GLY A 88 35.87 -1.94 -8.11
C GLY A 88 35.77 -3.01 -9.20
N GLY A 89 35.55 -2.60 -10.44
CA GLY A 89 35.47 -3.51 -11.59
C GLY A 89 35.14 -2.73 -12.86
N GLU A 90 36.18 -2.25 -13.51
CA GLU A 90 36.20 -1.74 -14.87
C GLU A 90 35.19 -2.42 -15.82
N SER A 91 34.35 -1.63 -16.49
CA SER A 91 33.88 -1.91 -17.85
C SER A 91 33.10 -0.70 -18.35
N THR A 92 33.71 0.02 -19.29
CA THR A 92 33.09 1.07 -20.06
C THR A 92 31.94 0.48 -20.88
N SER A 93 30.69 0.70 -20.49
CA SER A 93 29.60 0.73 -21.45
C SER A 93 28.71 1.93 -21.19
N ASN A 94 28.62 2.74 -22.24
CA ASN A 94 27.93 4.00 -22.33
C ASN A 94 26.43 3.79 -22.05
N VAL A 95 25.96 4.17 -20.86
CA VAL A 95 24.52 4.19 -20.57
C VAL A 95 24.02 5.61 -20.85
N ASN A 96 23.26 5.73 -21.93
CA ASN A 96 22.60 6.95 -22.34
C ASN A 96 21.59 7.39 -21.25
N PRO A 97 21.65 8.63 -20.73
CA PRO A 97 20.80 9.09 -19.63
C PRO A 97 19.29 9.08 -19.97
N ALA A 98 18.94 8.99 -21.26
CA ALA A 98 17.55 8.86 -21.70
C ALA A 98 16.87 7.55 -21.26
N GLN A 99 17.63 6.45 -21.09
CA GLN A 99 17.03 5.16 -20.71
C GLN A 99 16.75 5.03 -19.21
N VAL A 100 17.41 5.84 -18.37
CA VAL A 100 17.22 5.80 -16.90
C VAL A 100 15.91 6.48 -16.49
N LEU A 101 15.41 7.44 -17.28
CA LEU A 101 14.16 8.15 -16.99
C LEU A 101 12.92 7.29 -17.29
N ASP A 102 13.00 6.33 -18.22
CA ASP A 102 11.89 5.44 -18.59
C ASP A 102 11.55 4.42 -17.49
N ALA A 103 12.51 4.05 -16.63
CA ALA A 103 12.28 3.09 -15.55
C ALA A 103 11.48 3.68 -14.37
N LEU A 104 11.45 5.02 -14.21
CA LEU A 104 10.64 5.71 -13.20
C LEU A 104 9.21 5.99 -13.67
N SER A 105 8.89 5.69 -14.95
CA SER A 105 7.56 5.85 -15.55
C SER A 105 6.84 4.50 -15.73
N MET A 106 6.90 3.62 -14.72
CA MET A 106 5.92 2.53 -14.58
C MET A 106 4.85 2.94 -13.57
N GLY A 107 3.99 3.87 -13.98
CA GLY A 107 2.66 3.99 -13.39
C GLY A 107 1.84 2.71 -13.63
N PRO A 108 0.86 2.39 -12.78
CA PRO A 108 0.00 1.23 -12.94
C PRO A 108 -0.75 1.35 -14.28
N LYS A 109 -0.46 0.42 -15.18
CA LYS A 109 -1.08 0.35 -16.50
C LYS A 109 -2.49 -0.17 -16.29
N HIS A 110 -3.46 0.72 -16.31
CA HIS A 110 -4.88 0.39 -16.35
C HIS A 110 -5.09 -0.58 -17.52
N ALA A 111 -5.47 -1.82 -17.22
CA ALA A 111 -5.89 -2.76 -18.25
C ALA A 111 -7.21 -2.25 -18.86
N PRO A 112 -7.34 -2.16 -20.19
CA PRO A 112 -8.63 -1.85 -20.81
C PRO A 112 -9.56 -3.06 -20.68
N ILE A 113 -10.77 -2.80 -20.19
CA ILE A 113 -11.91 -3.72 -20.23
C ILE A 113 -12.24 -3.95 -21.72
N ALA A 114 -12.13 -5.19 -22.18
CA ALA A 114 -12.66 -5.59 -23.48
C ALA A 114 -14.19 -5.71 -23.40
N PRO A 115 -14.94 -5.22 -24.41
CA PRO A 115 -16.38 -5.41 -24.48
C PRO A 115 -16.75 -6.74 -25.16
N LEU A 116 -17.98 -7.15 -24.86
CA LEU A 116 -18.78 -8.31 -25.33
C LEU A 116 -18.72 -9.55 -24.44
#